data_AF-A0A836P2J1-F1
#
_entry.id   AF-A0A836P2J1-F1
#
_cell.length_a   1.000
_cell.length_b   1.000
_cell.length_c   1.000
_cell.angle_alpha   90.00
_cell.angle_beta   90.00
_cell.angle_gamma   90.00
#
_symmetry.space_group_name_H-M   'P 1'
#
loop_
_entity.id
_entity.type
_entity.pdbx_description
1 polymer ?
#
loop_
_entity_poly.entity_id
_entity_poly.type
_entity_poly.pdbx_seq_one_letter_code
_entity_poly.pdbx_strand_id
1 'polypeptide(L)' 'MSDEDTEVHRRQCEARYWLRQGYTDAKSVGLLQQLIAAKRGDQAAKDLREEMREQWRNRQQWQQEQLL' A
#
# COMPACT_ATOMS: atom_id res chain seq x y z
N MET A 1 -21.07 -5.82 -3.78
CA MET A 1 -19.71 -5.57 -3.27
C MET A 1 -19.77 -5.84 -1.80
N SER A 2 -18.98 -6.79 -1.31
CA SER A 2 -18.90 -7.08 0.12
C SER A 2 -18.01 -6.03 0.80
N ASP A 3 -18.14 -5.88 2.12
CA ASP A 3 -17.27 -4.98 2.90
C ASP A 3 -15.78 -5.36 2.73
N GLU A 4 -15.50 -6.66 2.56
CA GLU A 4 -14.16 -7.19 2.29
C GLU A 4 -13.59 -6.73 0.93
N ASP A 5 -14.40 -6.73 -0.13
CA ASP A 5 -13.97 -6.23 -1.45
C ASP A 5 -13.62 -4.73 -1.39
N THR A 6 -14.38 -3.97 -0.58
CA THR A 6 -14.19 -2.53 -0.39
C THR A 6 -12.90 -2.25 0.36
N GLU A 7 -12.60 -3.03 1.40
CA GLU A 7 -11.37 -2.90 2.18
C GLU A 7 -10.12 -3.30 1.37
N VAL A 8 -10.22 -4.35 0.55
CA VAL A 8 -9.15 -4.75 -0.38
C VAL A 8 -8.88 -3.65 -1.39
N HIS A 9 -9.92 -3.11 -2.02
CA HIS A 9 -9.77 -2.01 -2.98
C HIS A 9 -9.13 -0.77 -2.33
N ARG A 10 -9.59 -0.38 -1.13
CA ARG A 10 -9.00 0.73 -0.38
C ARG A 10 -7.51 0.50 -0.12
N ARG A 11 -7.13 -0.71 0.31
CA ARG A 11 -5.74 -1.06 0.62
C ARG A 11 -4.85 -0.99 -0.63
N GLN A 12 -5.33 -1.47 -1.77
CA GLN A 12 -4.63 -1.37 -3.06
C GLN A 12 -4.36 0.08 -3.47
N CYS A 13 -5.39 0.94 -3.38
CA CYS A 13 -5.27 2.36 -3.66
C CYS A 13 -4.26 3.04 -2.73
N GLU A 14 -4.34 2.72 -1.43
CA GLU A 14 -3.45 3.28 -0.42
C GLU A 14 -2.00 2.84 -0.62
N ALA A 15 -1.76 1.56 -0.93
CA ALA A 15 -0.43 1.05 -1.24
C ALA A 15 0.21 1.77 -2.44
N ARG A 16 -0.55 1.92 -3.53
CA ARG A 16 -0.10 2.66 -4.71
C ARG A 16 0.21 4.12 -4.38
N TYR A 17 -0.61 4.77 -3.56
CA TYR A 17 -0.39 6.14 -3.12
C TYR A 17 0.95 6.27 -2.38
N TRP A 18 1.21 5.45 -1.38
CA TRP A 18 2.45 5.53 -0.60
C TRP A 18 3.70 5.22 -1.42
N LEU A 19 3.63 4.24 -2.32
CA LEU A 19 4.73 3.96 -3.24
C LEU A 19 5.04 5.15 -4.15
N ARG A 20 4.02 5.88 -4.64
CA ARG A 20 4.19 7.11 -5.42
C ARG A 20 4.79 8.25 -4.61
N GLN A 21 4.51 8.32 -3.32
CA GLN A 21 5.13 9.30 -2.39
C GLN A 21 6.59 8.94 -2.03
N GLY A 22 7.12 7.84 -2.54
CA GLY A 22 8.52 7.44 -2.32
C GLY A 22 8.75 6.52 -1.13
N TYR A 23 7.68 6.00 -0.49
CA TYR A 23 7.79 5.04 0.60
C TYR A 23 8.17 3.65 0.07
N THR A 24 9.43 3.50 -0.32
CA THR A 24 9.95 2.35 -1.07
C THR A 24 11.12 1.65 -0.39
N ASP A 25 11.82 2.34 0.51
CA ASP A 25 12.91 1.79 1.30
C ASP A 25 12.44 1.29 2.68
N ALA A 26 13.27 0.47 3.33
CA ALA A 26 12.91 -0.16 4.60
C ALA A 26 12.65 0.86 5.72
N LYS A 27 13.33 2.02 5.72
CA LYS A 27 13.18 3.05 6.75
C LYS A 27 11.85 3.78 6.58
N SER A 28 11.55 4.27 5.38
CA SER A 28 10.28 4.96 5.11
C SER A 28 9.07 4.05 5.31
N VAL A 29 9.15 2.80 4.84
CA VAL A 29 8.09 1.79 5.01
C VAL A 29 7.93 1.37 6.48
N GLY A 30 9.02 1.35 7.25
CA GLY A 30 8.97 1.11 8.70
C GLY A 30 8.26 2.22 9.47
N LEU A 31 8.51 3.49 9.12
CA LEU A 31 7.80 4.64 9.69
C LEU A 31 6.30 4.60 9.34
N LEU A 32 5.97 4.28 8.08
CA LEU A 32 4.59 4.15 7.64
C LEU A 32 3.85 3.04 8.42
N GLN A 33 4.48 1.89 8.63
CA GLN A 33 3.90 0.81 9.44
C GLN A 33 3.58 1.25 10.86
N GLN A 34 4.47 1.99 11.52
CA GLN A 34 4.21 2.51 12.87
C GLN A 34 3.02 3.49 12.88
N LEU A 35 2.94 4.38 11.88
CA LEU A 35 1.83 5.32 11.74
C LEU A 35 0.49 4.61 11.52
N ILE A 36 0.47 3.54 10.70
CA ILE A 36 -0.74 2.78 10.46
C ILE A 36 -1.11 1.93 11.68
N ALA A 37 -0.14 1.31 12.34
CA ALA A 37 -0.37 0.52 13.55
C ALA A 37 -0.99 1.37 14.67
N ALA A 38 -0.49 2.59 14.86
CA ALA A 38 -1.04 3.53 15.84
C ALA A 38 -2.49 3.96 15.53
N LYS A 39 -2.89 4.01 14.25
CA LYS A 39 -4.23 4.46 13.83
C LYS A 39 -5.25 3.34 13.67
N ARG A 40 -4.82 2.17 13.18
CA ARG A 40 -5.68 1.09 12.68
C ARG A 40 -5.27 -0.29 13.20
N GLY A 41 -4.24 -0.38 14.05
CA GLY A 41 -3.74 -1.63 14.63
C GLY A 41 -2.68 -2.33 13.77
N ASP A 42 -1.94 -3.23 14.42
CA ASP A 42 -0.80 -3.92 13.82
C ASP A 42 -1.18 -4.77 12.60
N GLN A 43 -2.37 -5.37 12.60
CA GLN A 43 -2.82 -6.18 11.47
C GLN A 43 -3.02 -5.33 10.21
N ALA A 44 -3.66 -4.17 10.34
CA ALA A 44 -3.85 -3.25 9.22
C ALA A 44 -2.50 -2.75 8.65
N ALA A 45 -1.51 -2.52 9.52
CA ALA A 45 -0.17 -2.12 9.11
C ALA A 45 0.56 -3.25 8.34
N LYS A 46 0.44 -4.50 8.81
CA LYS A 46 0.99 -5.68 8.14
C LYS A 46 0.33 -5.90 6.78
N ASP A 47 -1.00 -5.85 6.72
CA ASP A 47 -1.71 -6.05 5.46
C ASP A 47 -1.32 -4.98 4.43
N LEU A 48 -1.25 -3.71 4.83
CA LEU A 48 -0.84 -2.64 3.92
C LEU A 48 0.60 -2.85 3.42
N ARG A 49 1.51 -3.32 4.27
CA ARG A 49 2.89 -3.62 3.89
C ARG A 49 2.95 -4.74 2.82
N GLU A 50 2.18 -5.81 2.99
CA GLU A 50 2.15 -6.89 2.00
C GLU A 50 1.53 -6.41 0.68
N GLU A 51 0.46 -5.63 0.73
CA GLU A 51 -0.11 -4.99 -0.46
C GLU A 51 0.89 -4.06 -1.16
N MET A 52 1.65 -3.25 -0.41
CA MET A 52 2.73 -2.42 -0.98
C MET A 52 3.79 -3.27 -1.70
N ARG A 53 4.14 -4.45 -1.18
CA ARG A 53 5.08 -5.36 -1.85
C ARG A 53 4.49 -5.92 -3.14
N GLU A 54 3.21 -6.26 -3.17
CA GLU A 54 2.51 -6.71 -4.38
C GLU A 54 2.44 -5.61 -5.44
N GLN A 55 2.02 -4.41 -5.06
CA GLN A 55 1.95 -3.26 -5.95
C GLN A 55 3.33 -2.86 -6.48
N TRP A 56 4.39 -2.99 -5.66
CA TRP A 56 5.76 -2.74 -6.10
C TRP A 56 6.26 -3.76 -7.14
N ARG A 57 5.93 -5.04 -6.95
CA ARG A 57 6.26 -6.11 -7.92
C ARG A 57 5.59 -5.86 -9.26
N ASN A 58 4.32 -5.44 -9.25
CA ASN A 58 3.54 -5.17 -10.45
C ASN A 58 3.63 -3.71 -10.93
N ARG A 59 4.57 -2.92 -10.40
CA ARG A 59 4.62 -1.46 -10.63
C ARG A 59 4.72 -1.05 -12.08
N GLN A 60 5.39 -1.86 -12.90
CA GLN A 60 5.52 -1.59 -14.32
C GLN A 60 4.17 -1.54 -15.03
N GLN A 61 3.19 -2.36 -14.63
CA GLN A 61 1.89 -2.39 -15.30
C GLN A 61 1.12 -1.08 -15.08
N TRP A 62 1.01 -0.62 -13.84
CA TRP A 62 0.27 0.61 -13.54
C TRP A 62 1.09 1.90 -13.67
N GLN A 63 2.42 1.84 -13.73
CA GLN A 63 3.23 3.01 -14.11
C GLN A 63 3.13 3.31 -15.61
N GLN A 64 2.97 2.28 -16.45
CA GLN A 64 2.78 2.46 -17.90
C GLN A 64 1.37 2.98 -18.24
N GLU A 65 0.33 2.56 -17.51
CA GLU A 65 -1.03 3.11 -17.62
C GLU A 65 -1.16 4.62 -17.31
N GLN A 66 -0.12 5.25 -16.74
CA GLN A 66 -0.11 6.68 -16.42
C GLN A 66 0.64 7.52 -17.47
N LEU A 67 1.30 6.88 -18.45
CA LEU A 67 2.06 7.54 -19.53
C LEU A 67 1.29 7.58 -20.87
N LEU A 68 0.05 7.10 -20.89
CA LEU A 68 -0.91 7.16 -22.01
C LEU A 68 -2.04 8.13 -21.66
#